data_AF-A0AAP0BMC6-F1
#
_entry.id   AF-A0AAP0BMC6-F1
#
_cell.length_a   1.000
_cell.length_b   1.000
_cell.length_c   1.000
_cell.angle_alpha   90.00
_cell.angle_beta   90.00
_cell.angle_gamma   90.00
#
_symmetry.space_group_name_H-M   'P 1'
#
loop_
_entity.id
_entity.type
_entity.pdbx_description
1 polymer ?
#
loop_
_entity_poly.entity_id
_entity_poly.type
_entity_poly.pdbx_seq_one_letter_code
_entity_poly.pdbx_strand_id
1 'polypeptide(L)'
;MAVAIERVLTTSRHRLCQWNISKKAPSKVYCFNHDKGVRGLFHQCMSKCDCEYEFDHYWNEMMLKGSLHDNRWLQDLYAIRKKWSTAYNKDVLDLGILSTQRSESANHGLHGCSKATSSIVECFIGLEKLISTWRRAEFDEDFKCTQGSVDLKYKGSRRS
;
A
#
# COMPACT_ATOMS: atom_id res chain seq x y z
N MET A 1 14.46 -9.57 -6.35
CA MET A 1 14.26 -8.92 -5.04
C MET A 1 13.63 -9.86 -4.01
N ALA A 2 12.50 -10.52 -4.30
CA ALA A 2 11.82 -11.40 -3.35
C ALA A 2 12.71 -12.51 -2.74
N VAL A 3 13.53 -13.19 -3.56
CA VAL A 3 14.45 -14.26 -3.09
C VAL A 3 15.51 -13.74 -2.10
N ALA A 4 15.98 -12.51 -2.27
CA ALA A 4 16.98 -11.93 -1.36
C ALA A 4 16.34 -11.56 -0.01
N ILE A 5 15.10 -11.05 -0.03
CA ILE A 5 14.36 -10.68 1.18
C ILE A 5 14.06 -11.94 2.02
N GLU A 6 13.62 -13.02 1.39
CA GLU A 6 13.33 -14.28 2.09
C GLU A 6 14.58 -14.89 2.77
N ARG A 7 15.77 -14.67 2.19
CA ARG A 7 17.04 -15.15 2.75
C ARG A 7 17.57 -14.30 3.91
N VAL A 8 17.34 -12.99 3.88
CA VAL A 8 17.93 -12.04 4.84
C VAL A 8 16.95 -11.61 5.93
N LEU A 9 15.66 -11.54 5.60
CA LEU A 9 14.57 -11.13 6.48
C LEU A 9 13.57 -12.30 6.61
N THR A 10 14.04 -13.40 7.16
CA THR A 10 13.31 -14.69 7.23
C THR A 10 12.00 -14.62 8.03
N THR A 11 11.87 -13.66 8.95
CA THR A 11 10.65 -13.42 9.74
C THR A 11 9.68 -12.43 9.07
N SER A 12 10.11 -11.76 7.99
CA SER A 12 9.32 -10.74 7.30
C SER A 12 8.53 -11.35 6.14
N ARG A 13 7.24 -11.03 6.07
CA ARG A 13 6.41 -11.36 4.91
C ARG A 13 6.51 -10.26 3.85
N HIS A 14 7.10 -10.59 2.71
CA HIS A 14 7.17 -9.67 1.58
C HIS A 14 5.83 -9.61 0.83
N ARG A 15 5.17 -8.44 0.90
CA ARG A 15 3.94 -8.14 0.16
C ARG A 15 4.25 -7.36 -1.13
N LEU A 16 3.50 -7.65 -2.18
CA LEU A 16 3.53 -6.87 -3.40
C LEU A 16 2.70 -5.60 -3.21
N CYS A 17 3.23 -4.48 -3.71
CA CYS A 17 2.53 -3.21 -3.68
C CYS A 17 1.28 -3.26 -4.57
N GLN A 18 0.11 -3.11 -3.95
CA GLN A 18 -1.19 -3.12 -4.60
C GLN A 18 -1.29 -2.03 -5.69
N TRP A 19 -0.80 -0.82 -5.43
CA TRP A 19 -0.83 0.26 -6.43
C TRP A 19 -0.09 -0.12 -7.72
N ASN A 20 1.08 -0.77 -7.62
CA ASN A 20 1.81 -1.23 -8.80
C ASN A 20 1.04 -2.29 -9.59
N ILE A 21 0.32 -3.18 -8.91
CA ILE A 21 -0.56 -4.17 -9.53
C ILE A 21 -1.72 -3.45 -10.25
N SER A 22 -2.39 -2.53 -9.57
CA SER A 22 -3.49 -1.72 -10.14
C SER A 22 -3.05 -0.88 -11.32
N LYS A 23 -1.83 -0.33 -11.31
CA LYS A 23 -1.27 0.42 -12.45
C LYS A 23 -1.02 -0.45 -13.68
N LYS A 24 -0.70 -1.74 -13.49
CA LYS A 24 -0.48 -2.70 -14.59
C LYS A 24 -1.78 -3.28 -15.14
N ALA A 25 -2.84 -3.35 -14.35
CA ALA A 25 -4.11 -3.96 -14.77
C ALA A 25 -4.70 -3.38 -16.07
N PRO A 26 -4.72 -2.04 -16.30
CA PRO A 26 -5.19 -1.46 -17.57
C PRO A 26 -4.50 -1.96 -18.84
N SER A 27 -3.22 -2.34 -18.76
CA SER A 27 -2.46 -2.83 -19.92
C SER A 27 -2.45 -4.35 -20.05
N LYS A 28 -2.95 -5.06 -19.03
CA LYS A 28 -2.97 -6.54 -18.98
C LYS A 28 -4.37 -7.13 -19.10
N VAL A 29 -5.41 -6.34 -18.84
CA VAL A 29 -6.80 -6.76 -18.85
C VAL A 29 -7.56 -5.87 -19.83
N TYR A 30 -7.97 -6.43 -20.96
CA TYR A 30 -8.47 -5.67 -22.11
C TYR A 30 -9.70 -4.79 -21.78
N CYS A 31 -10.59 -5.27 -20.92
CA CYS A 31 -11.83 -4.57 -20.54
C CYS A 31 -11.68 -3.65 -19.33
N PHE A 32 -10.51 -3.58 -18.69
CA PHE A 32 -10.35 -2.93 -17.39
C PHE A 32 -10.71 -1.44 -17.35
N ASN A 33 -10.46 -0.72 -18.46
CA ASN A 33 -10.79 0.70 -18.55
C ASN A 33 -12.27 0.97 -18.84
N HIS A 34 -12.95 0.04 -19.51
CA HIS A 34 -14.30 0.23 -20.03
C HIS A 34 -15.37 -0.45 -19.16
N ASP A 35 -15.05 -1.58 -18.53
CA ASP A 35 -15.94 -2.30 -17.62
C ASP A 35 -15.66 -1.88 -16.16
N LYS A 36 -16.52 -0.97 -15.67
CA LYS A 36 -16.48 -0.52 -14.26
C LYS A 36 -16.73 -1.66 -13.27
N GLY A 37 -17.48 -2.69 -13.66
CA GLY A 37 -17.77 -3.85 -12.83
C GLY A 37 -16.53 -4.73 -12.64
N VAL A 38 -15.82 -5.05 -13.73
CA VAL A 38 -14.54 -5.78 -13.64
C VAL A 38 -13.54 -5.01 -12.79
N ARG A 39 -13.41 -3.69 -13.00
CA ARG A 39 -12.51 -2.86 -12.18
C ARG A 39 -12.93 -2.82 -10.71
N GLY A 40 -14.23 -2.76 -10.44
CA GLY A 40 -14.79 -2.79 -9.08
C GLY A 40 -14.47 -4.11 -8.37
N LEU A 41 -14.74 -5.24 -9.02
CA LEU A 41 -14.46 -6.58 -8.49
C LEU A 41 -12.96 -6.82 -8.28
N PHE A 42 -12.11 -6.34 -9.20
CA PHE A 42 -10.66 -6.38 -9.03
C PHE A 42 -10.24 -5.65 -7.75
N HIS A 43 -10.74 -4.43 -7.52
CA HIS A 43 -10.42 -3.68 -6.31
C HIS A 43 -11.00 -4.35 -5.04
N GLN A 44 -12.17 -4.98 -5.12
CA GLN A 44 -12.73 -5.78 -4.03
C GLN A 44 -11.76 -6.89 -3.61
N CYS A 45 -11.26 -7.67 -4.59
CA CYS A 45 -10.30 -8.75 -4.37
C CYS A 45 -8.97 -8.27 -3.74
N MET A 46 -8.58 -7.02 -4.00
CA MET A 46 -7.32 -6.48 -3.46
C MET A 46 -7.41 -6.13 -1.98
N SER A 47 -8.43 -5.37 -1.57
CA SER A 47 -8.40 -4.70 -0.26
C SER A 47 -9.67 -4.83 0.58
N LYS A 48 -10.76 -5.40 0.05
CA LYS A 48 -12.08 -5.35 0.70
C LYS A 48 -12.66 -6.71 1.08
N CYS A 49 -12.03 -7.80 0.65
CA CYS A 49 -12.44 -9.14 1.03
C CYS A 49 -12.03 -9.44 2.47
N ASP A 50 -12.98 -9.92 3.27
CA ASP A 50 -12.76 -10.23 4.66
C ASP A 50 -12.26 -11.67 4.89
N CYS A 51 -12.41 -12.55 3.92
CA CYS A 51 -11.90 -13.91 4.01
C CYS A 51 -11.51 -14.45 2.64
N GLU A 52 -10.79 -15.57 2.64
CA GLU A 52 -10.38 -16.27 1.41
C GLU A 52 -11.58 -16.68 0.55
N TYR A 53 -12.70 -17.05 1.19
CA TYR A 53 -13.94 -17.41 0.50
C TYR A 53 -14.54 -16.23 -0.28
N GLU A 54 -14.66 -15.05 0.33
CA GLU A 54 -15.14 -13.85 -0.36
C GLU A 54 -14.22 -13.45 -1.50
N PHE A 55 -12.90 -13.59 -1.29
CA PHE A 55 -11.93 -13.37 -2.35
C PHE A 55 -12.18 -14.28 -3.55
N ASP A 56 -12.30 -15.59 -3.33
CA ASP A 56 -12.52 -16.55 -4.41
C ASP A 56 -13.87 -16.30 -5.10
N HIS A 57 -14.91 -15.91 -4.35
CA HIS A 57 -16.19 -15.52 -4.90
C HIS A 57 -16.07 -14.33 -5.86
N TYR A 58 -15.54 -13.19 -5.40
CA TYR A 58 -15.41 -11.99 -6.24
C TYR A 58 -14.39 -12.17 -7.38
N TRP A 59 -13.36 -12.98 -7.17
CA TRP A 59 -12.42 -13.32 -8.22
C TRP A 59 -13.12 -14.08 -9.35
N ASN A 60 -13.87 -15.13 -9.01
CA ASN A 60 -14.63 -15.90 -10.01
C ASN A 60 -15.69 -15.04 -10.71
N GLU A 61 -16.40 -14.17 -9.97
CA GLU A 61 -17.35 -13.22 -10.56
C GLU A 61 -16.66 -12.29 -11.58
N MET A 62 -15.48 -11.77 -11.24
CA MET A 62 -14.68 -10.93 -12.14
C MET A 62 -14.28 -11.69 -13.41
N MET A 63 -13.82 -12.93 -13.26
CA MET A 63 -13.36 -13.77 -14.36
C MET A 63 -14.51 -14.11 -15.33
N LEU A 64 -15.70 -14.40 -14.79
CA LEU A 64 -16.91 -14.64 -15.58
C LEU A 64 -17.36 -13.37 -16.31
N LYS A 65 -17.50 -12.27 -15.58
CA LYS A 65 -18.00 -10.99 -16.12
C LYS A 65 -17.15 -10.49 -17.29
N GLY A 66 -15.84 -10.55 -17.15
CA GLY A 66 -14.91 -10.09 -18.17
C GLY A 66 -14.48 -11.15 -19.17
N SER A 67 -14.99 -12.39 -19.10
CA SER A 67 -14.49 -13.54 -19.89
C SER A 67 -12.97 -13.67 -19.84
N LEU A 68 -12.39 -13.60 -18.63
CA LEU A 68 -10.94 -13.44 -18.41
C LEU A 68 -10.19 -14.74 -18.12
N HIS A 69 -10.85 -15.90 -18.24
CA HIS A 69 -10.29 -17.21 -17.87
C HIS A 69 -8.97 -17.54 -18.58
N ASP A 70 -8.80 -17.12 -19.83
CA ASP A 70 -7.57 -17.36 -20.61
C ASP A 70 -6.49 -16.28 -20.40
N ASN A 71 -6.72 -15.30 -19.53
CA ASN A 71 -5.76 -14.25 -19.26
C ASN A 71 -4.62 -14.75 -18.37
N ARG A 72 -3.48 -15.09 -18.98
CA ARG A 72 -2.27 -15.57 -18.29
C ARG A 72 -1.82 -14.66 -17.15
N TRP A 73 -1.89 -13.34 -17.32
CA TRP A 73 -1.47 -12.42 -16.27
C TRP A 73 -2.35 -12.51 -15.01
N LEU A 74 -3.66 -12.69 -15.19
CA LEU A 74 -4.57 -12.91 -14.06
C LEU A 74 -4.37 -14.29 -13.41
N GLN A 75 -4.09 -15.33 -14.21
CA GLN A 75 -3.74 -16.65 -13.68
C GLN A 75 -2.47 -16.59 -12.82
N ASP A 76 -1.42 -15.94 -13.31
CA ASP A 76 -0.17 -15.73 -12.56
C ASP A 76 -0.42 -14.90 -11.30
N LEU A 77 -1.25 -13.85 -11.41
CA LEU A 77 -1.60 -13.01 -10.28
C LEU A 77 -2.37 -13.78 -9.19
N TYR A 78 -3.28 -14.67 -9.59
CA TYR A 78 -4.02 -15.54 -8.67
C TYR A 78 -3.11 -16.55 -7.97
N ALA A 79 -2.12 -17.12 -8.69
CA ALA A 79 -1.16 -18.05 -8.10
C ALA A 79 -0.38 -17.43 -6.94
N ILE A 80 -0.15 -16.11 -6.99
CA ILE A 80 0.56 -15.35 -5.95
C ILE A 80 -0.36 -14.50 -5.07
N ARG A 81 -1.68 -14.78 -5.03
CA ARG A 81 -2.71 -14.00 -4.29
C ARG A 81 -2.37 -13.69 -2.83
N LYS A 82 -1.75 -14.64 -2.13
CA LYS A 82 -1.29 -14.47 -0.73
C LYS A 82 -0.32 -13.29 -0.55
N LYS A 83 0.41 -12.90 -1.61
CA LYS A 83 1.39 -11.81 -1.56
C LYS A 83 0.77 -10.42 -1.75
N TRP A 84 -0.49 -10.29 -2.19
CA TRP A 84 -1.04 -8.97 -2.53
C TRP A 84 -2.47 -8.72 -2.05
N SER A 85 -3.28 -9.74 -1.83
CA SER A 85 -4.65 -9.57 -1.35
C SER A 85 -4.68 -9.46 0.18
N THR A 86 -5.47 -8.53 0.72
CA THR A 86 -5.66 -8.37 2.16
C THR A 86 -6.36 -9.56 2.81
N ALA A 87 -7.20 -10.29 2.06
CA ALA A 87 -7.94 -11.46 2.55
C ALA A 87 -7.03 -12.55 3.14
N TYR A 88 -5.79 -12.64 2.63
CA TYR A 88 -4.81 -13.65 3.01
C TYR A 88 -3.73 -13.14 3.99
N ASN A 89 -3.87 -11.90 4.47
CA ASN A 89 -2.85 -11.22 5.29
C ASN A 89 -3.42 -10.65 6.59
N LYS A 90 -4.57 -11.17 7.05
CA LYS A 90 -5.25 -10.69 8.27
C LYS A 90 -4.55 -11.07 9.57
N ASP A 91 -3.57 -11.98 9.52
CA ASP A 91 -2.71 -12.35 10.63
C ASP A 91 -1.60 -11.31 10.91
N VAL A 92 -1.45 -10.32 10.01
CA VAL A 92 -0.51 -9.20 10.17
C VAL A 92 -1.32 -7.91 10.34
N LEU A 93 -1.40 -7.43 11.58
CA LEU A 93 -1.99 -6.12 11.90
C LEU A 93 -1.17 -5.02 11.22
N ASP A 94 -1.62 -4.57 10.05
CA ASP A 94 -0.96 -3.50 9.30
C ASP A 94 -1.26 -2.11 9.89
N LEU A 95 -2.04 -2.02 10.98
CA LEU A 95 -2.54 -0.77 11.60
C LEU A 95 -3.08 0.26 10.59
N GLY A 96 -3.55 -0.19 9.41
CA GLY A 96 -4.01 0.66 8.32
C GLY A 96 -2.90 1.28 7.45
N ILE A 97 -1.62 1.00 7.71
CA ILE A 97 -0.48 1.49 6.92
C ILE A 97 -0.29 0.61 5.68
N LEU A 98 -1.07 0.88 4.65
CA LEU A 98 -0.86 0.23 3.35
C LEU A 98 0.52 0.60 2.79
N SER A 99 1.23 -0.40 2.22
CA SER A 99 2.53 -0.21 1.56
C SER A 99 2.56 0.94 0.55
N THR A 100 1.40 1.31 0.00
CA THR A 100 1.23 2.39 -0.97
C THR A 100 1.45 3.78 -0.35
N GLN A 101 0.96 4.01 0.87
CA GLN A 101 1.05 5.32 1.53
C GLN A 101 2.51 5.72 1.82
N ARG A 102 3.35 4.76 2.23
CA ARG A 102 4.80 4.99 2.45
C ARG A 102 5.55 5.24 1.14
N SER A 103 5.22 4.54 0.06
CA SER A 103 5.84 4.80 -1.25
C SER A 103 5.35 6.10 -1.87
N GLU A 104 4.10 6.50 -1.65
CA GLU A 104 3.54 7.75 -2.15
C GLU A 104 4.17 8.96 -1.47
N SER A 105 4.34 8.94 -0.14
CA SER A 105 5.02 10.03 0.57
C SER A 105 6.49 10.15 0.18
N ALA A 106 7.21 9.03 0.08
CA ALA A 106 8.60 9.01 -0.36
C ALA A 106 8.75 9.47 -1.82
N ASN A 107 7.91 8.98 -2.73
CA ASN A 107 7.92 9.40 -4.13
C ASN A 107 7.53 10.88 -4.27
N HIS A 108 6.55 11.36 -3.50
CA HIS A 108 6.16 12.77 -3.50
C HIS A 108 7.31 13.68 -3.07
N GLY A 109 8.02 13.34 -1.99
CA GLY A 109 9.21 14.06 -1.57
C GLY A 109 10.32 14.03 -2.64
N LEU A 110 10.57 12.87 -3.22
CA LEU A 110 11.64 12.67 -4.21
C LEU A 110 11.36 13.36 -5.55
N HIS A 111 10.09 13.46 -5.97
CA HIS A 111 9.70 14.23 -7.14
C HIS A 111 10.08 15.72 -7.03
N GLY A 112 10.17 16.26 -5.81
CA GLY A 112 10.68 17.61 -5.56
C GLY A 112 12.20 17.73 -5.65
N CYS A 113 12.94 16.63 -5.50
CA CYS A 113 14.41 16.61 -5.46
C CYS A 113 15.06 16.42 -6.83
N SER A 114 14.34 15.84 -7.82
CA SER A 114 14.92 15.51 -9.12
C SER A 114 13.96 15.71 -10.27
N LYS A 115 14.44 16.34 -11.35
CA LYS A 115 13.78 16.35 -12.67
C LYS A 115 14.49 15.40 -13.61
N ALA A 116 13.83 14.98 -14.69
CA ALA A 116 14.44 14.11 -15.70
C ALA A 116 15.73 14.69 -16.34
N THR A 117 15.93 16.01 -16.24
CA THR A 117 17.09 16.74 -16.73
C THR A 117 18.11 17.10 -15.64
N SER A 118 17.85 16.75 -14.37
CA SER A 118 18.73 17.11 -13.26
C SER A 118 20.00 16.27 -13.25
N SER A 119 21.12 16.90 -12.90
CA SER A 119 22.36 16.17 -12.64
C SER A 119 22.26 15.36 -11.33
N ILE A 120 23.12 14.35 -11.18
CA ILE A 120 23.20 13.55 -9.95
C ILE A 120 23.52 14.43 -8.73
N VAL A 121 24.37 15.45 -8.89
CA VAL A 121 24.74 16.38 -7.81
C VAL A 121 23.54 17.22 -7.36
N GLU A 122 22.75 17.73 -8.30
CA GLU A 122 21.52 18.47 -7.99
C GLU A 122 20.50 17.60 -7.27
N CYS A 123 20.36 16.34 -7.68
CA CYS A 123 19.52 15.36 -7.01
C CYS A 123 19.98 15.12 -5.57
N PHE A 124 21.30 14.99 -5.34
CA PHE A 124 21.87 14.78 -4.01
C PHE A 124 21.64 15.99 -3.08
N ILE A 125 21.86 17.21 -3.58
CA ILE A 125 21.59 18.44 -2.82
C ILE A 125 20.09 18.57 -2.50
N GLY A 126 19.22 18.21 -3.45
CA GLY A 126 17.77 18.18 -3.25
C GLY A 126 17.36 17.20 -2.15
N LEU A 127 17.97 16.01 -2.15
CA LEU A 127 17.75 14.98 -1.13
C LEU A 127 18.20 15.44 0.26
N GLU A 128 19.39 16.04 0.39
CA GLU A 128 19.89 16.54 1.68
C GLU A 128 18.97 17.61 2.28
N LYS A 129 18.46 18.52 1.45
CA LYS A 129 17.51 19.56 1.87
C LYS A 129 16.18 18.96 2.34
N LEU A 130 15.69 17.94 1.63
CA LEU A 130 14.47 17.23 2.01
C LEU A 130 14.63 16.54 3.36
N ILE A 131 15.71 15.77 3.54
CA ILE A 131 16.03 15.07 4.80
C ILE A 131 16.16 16.07 5.96
N SER A 132 16.85 17.19 5.74
CA SER A 132 17.01 18.24 6.75
C SER A 132 15.68 18.89 7.15
N THR A 133 14.72 18.93 6.23
CA THR A 133 13.37 19.44 6.52
C THR A 133 12.56 18.44 7.33
N TRP A 134 12.61 17.15 6.98
CA TRP A 134 11.96 16.10 7.74
C TRP A 134 12.50 16.01 9.17
N ARG A 135 13.82 16.05 9.37
CA ARG A 135 14.43 16.04 10.71
C ARG A 135 14.00 17.22 11.58
N ARG A 136 13.86 18.42 10.98
CA ARG A 136 13.37 19.61 11.71
C ARG A 136 11.91 19.47 12.07
N ALA A 137 11.08 18.95 11.17
CA ALA A 137 9.66 18.73 11.44
C ALA A 137 9.47 17.67 12.55
N GLU A 138 10.22 16.58 12.51
CA GLU A 138 10.23 15.56 13.57
C GLU A 138 10.63 16.16 14.92
N PHE A 139 11.71 16.94 14.97
CA PHE A 139 12.14 17.63 16.19
C PHE A 139 11.07 18.59 16.74
N ASP A 140 10.39 19.34 15.88
CA ASP A 140 9.33 20.26 16.28
C ASP A 140 8.11 19.52 16.84
N GLU A 141 7.73 18.39 16.23
CA GLU A 141 6.64 17.54 16.73
C GLU A 141 7.01 16.85 18.04
N ASP A 142 8.23 16.34 18.20
CA ASP A 142 8.72 15.77 19.46
C ASP A 142 8.71 16.81 20.59
N PHE A 143 9.12 18.04 20.28
CA PHE A 143 9.07 19.16 21.21
C PHE A 143 7.63 19.47 21.64
N LYS A 144 6.68 19.54 20.71
CA LYS A 144 5.25 19.75 21.01
C LYS A 144 4.66 18.62 21.85
N CYS A 145 4.95 17.35 21.53
CA CYS A 145 4.49 16.21 22.30
C CYS A 145 5.01 16.24 23.75
N THR A 146 6.23 16.72 23.96
CA THR A 146 6.83 16.85 25.30
C THR A 146 6.22 18.00 26.10
N GLN A 147 5.61 19.00 25.44
CA GLN A 147 4.95 20.14 26.08
C GLN A 147 3.43 19.98 26.30
N GLY A 148 2.80 18.94 25.73
CA GLY A 148 1.39 18.64 25.94
C GLY A 148 1.12 18.10 27.34
N SER A 149 0.65 18.94 28.27
CA SER A 149 0.16 18.51 29.58
C SER A 149 -1.00 17.52 29.42
N VAL A 150 -0.89 16.34 30.07
CA VAL A 150 -2.02 15.40 30.15
C VAL A 150 -3.04 15.96 31.15
N ASP A 151 -4.06 16.65 30.65
CA ASP A 151 -5.18 17.09 31.49
C ASP A 151 -6.16 15.90 31.65
N LEU A 152 -5.85 14.99 32.59
CA LEU A 152 -6.76 13.92 32.99
C LEU A 152 -7.95 14.52 33.75
N LYS A 153 -8.99 14.93 33.03
CA LYS A 153 -10.29 15.23 33.66
C LYS A 153 -10.96 13.94 34.12
N TYR A 154 -10.64 13.52 35.34
CA TYR A 154 -11.36 12.47 36.06
C TYR A 154 -12.78 12.95 36.37
N LYS A 155 -13.79 12.52 35.60
CA LYS A 155 -15.20 12.65 35.97
C LYS A 155 -15.50 11.64 37.07
N GLY A 156 -15.36 12.07 38.33
CA GLY A 156 -15.88 11.33 39.48
C GLY A 156 -17.40 11.22 39.39
N SER A 157 -17.90 10.01 39.13
CA SER A 157 -19.30 9.64 39.34
C SER A 157 -19.59 9.69 40.84
N ARG A 158 -20.30 10.73 41.30
CA ARG A 158 -20.98 10.69 42.60
C ARG A 158 -22.26 9.88 42.42
N ARG A 159 -22.27 8.70 43.03
CA ARG A 159 -23.49 7.96 43.36
C ARG A 159 -24.35 8.82 44.28
N SER A 160 -25.63 8.93 43.94
CA SER A 160 -26.76 9.10 44.83
C SER A 160 -27.86 8.20 44.32
#